data_AF-A0A2N9HK72-F1
#
_entry.id   AF-A0A2N9HK72-F1
#
_cell.length_a   1.000
_cell.length_b   1.000
_cell.length_c   1.000
_cell.angle_alpha   90.00
_cell.angle_beta   90.00
_cell.angle_gamma   90.00
#
_symmetry.space_group_name_H-M   'P 1'
#
loop_
_entity.id
_entity.type
_entity.pdbx_description
1 polymer ?
#
loop_
_entity_poly.entity_id
_entity_poly.type
_entity_poly.pdbx_seq_one_letter_code
_entity_poly.pdbx_strand_id
1 'polypeptide(L)'
;MDTTKITLPRLKTLRLEALPELKSICSSSKVISWDSLKQILIQRCPKLKRLPLSLPLLNGQLSPPPSLKKIEAEEEWWESLEWDSQDTKNVLQPFLRKPWH
;
A
#
# COMPACT_ATOMS: atom_id res chain seq x y z
N MET A 1 -17.73 -1.67 -14.39
CA MET A 1 -16.88 -2.75 -13.85
C MET A 1 -16.94 -2.63 -12.35
N ASP A 2 -17.47 -3.67 -11.70
CA ASP A 2 -17.81 -3.66 -10.28
C ASP A 2 -16.54 -3.79 -9.43
N THR A 3 -16.08 -2.67 -8.88
CA THR A 3 -14.97 -2.67 -7.93
C THR A 3 -15.40 -3.42 -6.67
N THR A 4 -14.88 -4.63 -6.49
CA THR A 4 -15.24 -5.45 -5.32
C THR A 4 -14.34 -5.06 -4.15
N LYS A 5 -14.93 -4.42 -3.14
CA LYS A 5 -14.22 -4.02 -1.92
C LYS A 5 -13.99 -5.25 -1.03
N ILE A 6 -12.73 -5.62 -0.81
CA ILE A 6 -12.34 -6.60 0.21
C ILE A 6 -12.08 -5.82 1.50
N THR A 7 -12.78 -6.17 2.58
CA THR A 7 -12.52 -5.57 3.90
C THR A 7 -11.71 -6.54 4.74
N LEU A 8 -10.55 -6.10 5.26
CA LEU A 8 -9.71 -6.87 6.18
C LEU A 8 -9.67 -6.15 7.54
N PRO A 9 -10.78 -6.14 8.30
CA PRO A 9 -11.00 -5.20 9.40
C PRO A 9 -10.09 -5.44 10.61
N ARG A 10 -9.40 -6.59 10.67
CA ARG A 10 -8.48 -6.94 11.78
C ARG A 10 -7.02 -7.03 11.34
N LEU A 11 -6.72 -6.81 10.06
CA LEU A 11 -5.37 -6.94 9.53
C LEU A 11 -4.55 -5.72 9.95
N LYS A 12 -3.56 -5.94 10.81
CA LYS A 12 -2.71 -4.88 11.38
C LYS A 12 -1.37 -4.74 10.68
N THR A 13 -0.85 -5.83 10.11
CA THR A 13 0.47 -5.87 9.50
C THR A 13 0.41 -6.67 8.21
N LEU A 14 0.92 -6.07 7.12
CA LEU A 14 1.14 -6.74 5.84
C LEU A 14 2.65 -6.87 5.63
N ARG A 15 3.16 -8.10 5.54
CA ARG A 15 4.58 -8.37 5.28
C ARG A 15 4.71 -9.19 4.00
N LEU A 16 5.46 -8.67 3.03
CA LEU A 16 5.83 -9.32 1.79
C LEU A 16 7.35 -9.30 1.69
N GLU A 17 7.95 -10.47 1.59
CA GLU A 17 9.40 -10.60 1.62
C GLU A 17 9.87 -11.70 0.67
N ALA A 18 10.89 -11.38 -0.15
CA ALA A 18 11.52 -12.33 -1.06
C ALA A 18 10.53 -12.98 -2.04
N LEU A 19 9.62 -12.19 -2.61
CA LEU A 19 8.65 -12.63 -3.60
C LEU A 19 8.97 -11.99 -4.97
N PRO A 20 10.00 -12.46 -5.69
CA PRO A 20 10.49 -11.81 -6.92
C PRO A 20 9.48 -11.84 -8.07
N GLU A 21 8.56 -12.81 -8.07
CA GLU A 21 7.54 -12.97 -9.10
C GLU A 21 6.18 -12.35 -8.74
N LEU A 22 6.04 -11.77 -7.54
CA LEU A 22 4.76 -11.22 -7.10
C LEU A 22 4.45 -9.94 -7.88
N LYS A 23 3.39 -9.97 -8.70
CA LYS A 23 2.96 -8.82 -9.52
C LYS A 23 1.87 -7.98 -8.86
N SER A 24 1.02 -8.60 -8.05
CA SER A 24 -0.08 -7.95 -7.36
C SER A 24 -0.46 -8.69 -6.08
N ILE A 25 -0.99 -7.94 -5.11
CA ILE A 25 -1.53 -8.47 -3.85
C ILE A 25 -2.97 -8.97 -4.03
N CYS A 26 -3.74 -8.34 -4.93
CA CYS A 26 -5.09 -8.76 -5.27
C CYS A 26 -5.44 -8.45 -6.73
N SER A 27 -6.50 -9.06 -7.25
CA SER A 27 -6.94 -8.84 -8.63
C SER A 27 -7.22 -7.35 -8.88
N SER A 28 -6.98 -6.88 -10.10
CA SER A 28 -7.14 -5.47 -10.51
C SER A 28 -8.54 -4.89 -10.28
N SER A 29 -9.56 -5.73 -10.16
CA SER A 29 -10.95 -5.34 -9.83
C SER A 29 -11.24 -5.27 -8.33
N LYS A 30 -10.25 -5.53 -7.46
CA LYS A 30 -10.45 -5.60 -6.01
C LYS A 30 -9.62 -4.57 -5.28
N VAL A 31 -10.31 -3.79 -4.46
CA VAL A 31 -9.72 -2.78 -3.59
C VAL A 31 -9.77 -3.30 -2.16
N ILE A 32 -8.64 -3.28 -1.45
CA ILE A 32 -8.61 -3.71 -0.06
C ILE A 32 -8.79 -2.47 0.83
N SER A 33 -9.77 -2.55 1.73
CA SER A 33 -9.98 -1.58 2.81
C SER A 33 -9.02 -1.91 3.96
N TRP A 34 -8.06 -1.02 4.20
CA TRP A 34 -6.98 -1.20 5.17
C TRP A 34 -7.21 -0.42 6.47
N ASP A 35 -8.46 -0.38 6.94
CA ASP A 35 -8.90 0.49 8.05
C ASP A 35 -8.13 0.24 9.36
N SER A 36 -7.68 -1.00 9.58
CA SER A 36 -6.92 -1.42 10.77
C SER A 36 -5.42 -1.62 10.53
N LEU A 37 -4.96 -1.42 9.29
CA LEU A 37 -3.57 -1.68 8.93
C LEU A 37 -2.68 -0.60 9.52
N LYS A 38 -1.68 -1.05 10.28
CA LYS A 38 -0.71 -0.19 10.97
C LYS A 38 0.65 -0.21 10.28
N GLN A 39 1.02 -1.34 9.71
CA GLN A 39 2.35 -1.56 9.16
C GLN A 39 2.31 -2.30 7.83
N ILE A 40 3.09 -1.81 6.88
CA ILE A 40 3.40 -2.48 5.61
C ILE A 40 4.90 -2.71 5.58
N LEU A 41 5.34 -3.93 5.26
CA LEU A 41 6.73 -4.26 5.01
C LEU A 41 6.84 -4.96 3.66
N ILE A 42 7.62 -4.39 2.75
CA ILE A 42 7.84 -4.91 1.40
C ILE A 42 9.34 -4.92 1.13
N GLN A 43 9.88 -6.12 0.95
CA GLN A 43 11.31 -6.31 0.72
C GLN A 43 11.54 -7.40 -0.32
N ARG A 44 12.50 -7.21 -1.22
CA ARG A 44 12.86 -8.14 -2.30
C ARG A 44 11.63 -8.57 -3.13
N CYS A 45 10.78 -7.60 -3.49
CA CYS A 45 9.57 -7.80 -4.30
C CYS A 45 9.57 -6.92 -5.58
N PRO A 46 10.60 -7.02 -6.45
CA PRO A 46 10.83 -6.10 -7.56
C PRO A 46 9.71 -6.02 -8.61
N LYS A 47 8.90 -7.08 -8.77
CA LYS A 47 7.80 -7.11 -9.76
C LYS A 47 6.48 -6.58 -9.22
N LEU A 48 6.40 -6.25 -7.93
CA LEU A 48 5.17 -5.73 -7.32
C LEU A 48 5.06 -4.25 -7.69
N LYS A 49 4.20 -3.91 -8.65
CA LYS A 49 4.12 -2.53 -9.15
C LYS A 49 2.98 -1.71 -8.57
N ARG A 50 2.03 -2.34 -7.86
CA ARG A 50 0.85 -1.67 -7.32
C ARG A 50 0.55 -2.15 -5.92
N LEU A 51 0.10 -1.21 -5.09
CA LEU A 51 -0.50 -1.50 -3.81
C LEU A 51 -2.01 -1.31 -3.92
N PRO A 52 -2.84 -2.26 -3.47
CA PRO A 52 -4.29 -2.11 -3.47
C PRO A 52 -4.75 -1.26 -2.29
N LEU A 53 -4.16 -0.08 -2.12
CA LEU A 53 -4.48 0.87 -1.06
C LEU A 53 -5.55 1.84 -1.58
N SER A 54 -6.76 1.80 -1.03
CA SER A 54 -7.70 2.92 -1.19
C SER A 54 -7.45 3.96 -0.12
N LEU A 55 -7.08 5.17 -0.53
CA LEU A 55 -7.08 6.32 0.37
C LEU A 55 -8.51 6.84 0.54
N PRO A 56 -8.98 7.05 1.78
CA PRO A 56 -10.24 7.74 2.00
C PRO A 56 -10.16 9.20 1.53
N LEU A 57 -11.23 9.68 0.91
CA LEU A 57 -11.44 11.11 0.69
C LEU A 57 -12.14 11.68 1.93
N LEU A 58 -11.49 12.61 2.63
CA LEU A 58 -12.11 13.41 3.69
C LEU A 58 -12.18 14.85 3.20
N ASN A 59 -13.38 15.43 3.20
CA ASN A 59 -13.63 16.81 2.76
C ASN A 59 -13.10 17.11 1.35
N GLY A 60 -13.15 16.13 0.44
CA GLY A 60 -12.66 16.27 -0.94
C GLY A 60 -11.14 16.10 -1.10
N GLN A 61 -10.40 15.81 -0.02
CA GLN A 61 -8.95 15.61 -0.06
C GLN A 61 -8.58 14.17 0.32
N LEU A 62 -7.59 13.61 -0.38
CA LEU A 62 -7.04 12.29 -0.06
C LEU A 62 -6.39 12.33 1.32
N SER A 63 -6.75 11.36 2.15
CA SER A 63 -6.27 11.23 3.51
C SER A 63 -5.58 9.88 3.69
N PRO A 64 -4.54 9.80 4.54
CA PRO A 64 -3.89 8.53 4.81
C PRO A 64 -4.84 7.59 5.55
N PRO A 65 -4.64 6.26 5.46
CA PRO A 65 -5.45 5.32 6.24
C PRO A 65 -5.29 5.63 7.74
N PRO A 66 -6.39 5.66 8.52
CA PRO A 66 -6.40 6.22 9.87
C PRO A 66 -5.51 5.46 10.86
N SER A 67 -5.29 4.17 10.62
CA SER A 67 -4.46 3.31 11.47
C SER A 67 -3.01 3.21 11.01
N LEU A 68 -2.68 3.69 9.80
CA LEU A 68 -1.36 3.47 9.20
C LEU A 68 -0.31 4.25 9.97
N LYS A 69 0.75 3.56 10.38
CA LYS A 69 1.85 4.13 11.15
C LYS A 69 3.17 4.09 10.41
N LYS A 70 3.41 3.04 9.62
CA LYS A 70 4.70 2.80 8.99
C LYS A 70 4.55 2.01 7.69
N ILE A 71 5.31 2.41 6.69
CA ILE A 71 5.60 1.61 5.51
C ILE A 71 7.11 1.40 5.48
N GLU A 72 7.56 0.15 5.45
CA GLU A 72 8.95 -0.23 5.24
C GLU A 72 9.08 -0.79 3.84
N ALA A 73 9.83 -0.09 3.00
CA ALA A 73 10.07 -0.55 1.64
C ALA A 73 11.38 -0.02 1.09
N GLU A 74 11.94 -0.72 0.12
CA GLU A 74 13.10 -0.27 -0.64
C GLU A 74 12.77 1.02 -1.40
N GLU A 75 13.70 1.99 -1.38
CA GLU A 75 13.50 3.32 -1.99
C GLU A 75 13.30 3.21 -3.51
N GLU A 76 14.11 2.39 -4.17
CA GLU A 76 13.99 2.11 -5.62
C GLU A 76 12.62 1.51 -5.97
N TRP A 77 12.12 0.62 -5.12
CA TRP A 77 10.80 0.03 -5.28
C TRP A 77 9.68 1.08 -5.07
N TRP A 78 9.80 1.91 -4.04
CA TRP A 78 8.82 2.96 -3.74
C TRP A 78 8.71 4.00 -4.87
N GLU A 79 9.84 4.36 -5.47
CA GLU A 79 9.91 5.30 -6.58
C GLU A 79 9.39 4.70 -7.90
N SER A 80 9.48 3.37 -8.07
CA SER A 80 8.98 2.67 -9.27
C SER A 80 7.54 2.17 -9.18
N LEU A 81 6.86 2.40 -8.05
CA LEU A 81 5.44 2.09 -7.88
C LEU A 81 4.57 2.85 -8.88
N GLU A 82 3.61 2.14 -9.47
CA GLU A 82 2.54 2.71 -10.29
C GLU A 82 1.44 3.24 -9.35
N TRP A 83 1.53 4.52 -9.00
CA TRP A 83 0.55 5.22 -8.17
C TRP A 83 -0.70 5.61 -8.96
N ASP A 84 -1.88 5.52 -8.32
CA ASP A 84 -3.14 5.99 -8.92
C ASP A 84 -3.13 7.50 -9.19
N SER A 85 -2.45 8.27 -8.33
CA SER A 85 -2.19 9.70 -8.47
C SER A 85 -0.96 10.12 -7.68
N GLN A 86 -0.36 11.25 -8.05
CA GLN A 86 0.77 11.80 -7.30
C GLN A 86 0.37 12.18 -5.86
N ASP A 87 -0.87 12.61 -5.66
CA ASP A 87 -1.42 12.87 -4.33
C ASP A 87 -1.39 11.64 -3.44
N THR A 88 -1.63 10.45 -4.00
CA THR A 88 -1.57 9.19 -3.25
C THR A 88 -0.17 8.93 -2.71
N LYS A 89 0.85 9.15 -3.55
CA LYS A 89 2.25 9.04 -3.14
C LYS A 89 2.56 10.07 -2.05
N ASN A 90 2.19 11.33 -2.24
CA ASN A 90 2.48 12.42 -1.30
C ASN A 90 1.82 12.20 0.07
N VAL A 91 0.61 11.65 0.11
CA VAL A 91 -0.11 11.33 1.36
C VAL A 91 0.58 10.19 2.12
N LEU A 92 1.13 9.21 1.42
CA LEU A 92 1.76 8.04 2.04
C LEU A 92 3.25 8.20 2.31
N GLN A 93 3.93 9.10 1.60
CA GLN A 93 5.36 9.37 1.72
C GLN A 93 5.84 9.64 3.16
N PRO A 94 5.11 10.38 4.02
CA PRO A 94 5.53 10.60 5.42
C PRO A 94 5.63 9.33 6.26
N PHE A 95 4.96 8.24 5.84
CA PHE A 95 4.97 6.96 6.55
C PHE A 95 6.11 6.04 6.09
N LEU A 96 6.76 6.35 4.95
CA LEU A 96 7.84 5.54 4.40
C LEU A 96 9.09 5.61 5.28
N ARG A 97 9.67 4.43 5.52
CA ARG A 97 10.91 4.22 6.25
C ARG A 97 11.76 3.22 5.49
N LYS A 98 13.09 3.35 5.60
CA LYS A 98 14.02 2.37 5.05
C LYS A 98 13.92 1.06 5.85
N PRO A 99 13.92 -0.11 5.20
CA PRO A 99 13.99 -1.39 5.88
C PRO A 99 15.34 -1.50 6.63
N TRP A 100 15.35 -2.23 7.74
CA TRP A 100 16.57 -2.51 8.49
C TRP A 100 17.48 -3.44 7.67
N HIS A 101 18.77 -3.13 7.58
CA HIS A 101 19.80 -3.92 6.89
C HIS A 101 20.37 -5.01 7.80
#